data_AF-A0A6J4JU35-F1
#
_entry.id   AF-A0A6J4JU35-F1
#
_cell.length_a   1.000
_cell.length_b   1.000
_cell.length_c   1.000
_cell.angle_alpha   90.00
_cell.angle_beta   90.00
_cell.angle_gamma   90.00
#
_symmetry.space_group_name_H-M   'P 1'
#
loop_
_entity.id
_entity.type
_entity.pdbx_description
1 polymer ?
#
loop_
_entity_poly.entity_id
_entity_poly.type
_entity_poly.pdbx_seq_one_letter_code
_entity_poly.pdbx_strand_id
1 'polypeptide(L)' 'MACLPAAPPCQPDPTRAREHAVKEARALAASAVLEGRLTGSHCIEYADENRRRLGAVRFDEAVKITA' A
#
# COMPACT_ATOMS: atom_id res chain seq x y z
N MET A 1 26.42 -34.15 -21.91
CA MET A 1 25.53 -33.54 -20.90
C MET A 1 25.70 -32.03 -20.99
N ALA A 2 24.79 -31.34 -21.67
CA ALA A 2 24.79 -29.88 -21.72
C ALA A 2 23.92 -29.37 -20.56
N CYS A 3 24.52 -28.63 -19.62
CA CYS A 3 23.77 -27.89 -18.60
C CYS A 3 23.00 -26.75 -19.30
N LEU A 4 21.67 -26.75 -19.15
CA LEU A 4 20.84 -25.61 -19.55
C LEU A 4 21.25 -24.37 -18.73
N PRO A 5 21.26 -23.16 -19.30
CA PRO A 5 21.56 -21.95 -18.55
C PRO A 5 20.49 -21.74 -17.47
N ALA A 6 20.94 -21.38 -16.26
CA ALA A 6 20.05 -21.02 -15.16
C ALA A 6 19.09 -19.92 -15.60
N ALA A 7 17.80 -20.11 -15.37
CA ALA A 7 16.78 -19.10 -15.63
C ALA A 7 17.19 -17.78 -14.94
N PRO A 8 17.04 -16.62 -15.60
CA PRO A 8 17.32 -15.34 -14.96
C PRO A 8 16.46 -15.22 -13.69
N PRO A 9 16.95 -14.61 -12.60
CA PRO A 9 16.14 -14.40 -11.42
C PRO A 9 14.90 -13.61 -11.84
N CYS A 10 13.72 -14.16 -11.55
CA CYS A 10 12.46 -13.48 -11.76
C CYS A 10 12.48 -12.20 -10.92
N GLN A 11 12.93 -11.09 -11.51
CA GLN A 11 12.92 -9.81 -10.83
C GLN A 11 11.46 -9.49 -10.50
N PRO A 12 11.11 -9.27 -9.23
CA PRO A 12 9.75 -8.93 -8.86
C PRO A 12 9.39 -7.65 -9.60
N ASP A 13 8.37 -7.72 -10.46
CA ASP A 13 7.88 -6.57 -11.20
C ASP A 13 7.48 -5.49 -10.18
N PRO A 14 8.19 -4.35 -10.12
CA PRO A 14 7.96 -3.32 -9.12
C PRO A 14 6.55 -2.74 -9.22
N THR A 15 5.94 -2.78 -10.42
CA THR A 15 4.57 -2.37 -10.66
C THR A 15 3.59 -3.31 -9.98
N ARG A 16 3.77 -4.63 -10.15
CA ARG A 16 2.94 -5.64 -9.47
C ARG A 16 3.12 -5.62 -7.95
N ALA A 17 4.34 -5.42 -7.48
CA ALA A 17 4.62 -5.27 -6.05
C ALA A 17 3.88 -4.06 -5.45
N ARG A 18 3.90 -2.93 -6.17
CA ARG A 18 3.17 -1.72 -5.77
C ARG A 18 1.65 -1.93 -5.79
N GLU A 19 1.11 -2.55 -6.84
CA GLU A 19 -0.33 -2.86 -6.93
C GLU A 19 -0.80 -3.76 -5.78
N HIS A 20 -0.01 -4.80 -5.48
CA HIS A 20 -0.27 -5.69 -4.35
C HIS A 20 -0.24 -4.92 -3.02
N ALA A 21 0.78 -4.11 -2.79
CA ALA A 21 0.89 -3.28 -1.58
C ALA A 21 -0.29 -2.31 -1.43
N VAL A 22 -0.75 -1.69 -2.51
CA VAL A 22 -1.93 -0.80 -2.49
C VAL A 22 -3.21 -1.58 -2.13
N LYS A 23 -3.38 -2.80 -2.67
CA LYS A 23 -4.54 -3.64 -2.37
C LYS A 23 -4.57 -4.05 -0.89
N GLU A 24 -3.45 -4.51 -0.35
CA GLU A 24 -3.32 -4.89 1.06
C GLU A 24 -3.55 -3.70 1.99
N ALA A 25 -2.97 -2.53 1.67
CA ALA A 25 -3.18 -1.32 2.45
C ALA A 25 -4.65 -0.88 2.47
N ARG A 26 -5.37 -1.01 1.35
CA ARG A 26 -6.80 -0.73 1.28
C ARG A 26 -7.63 -1.71 2.11
N ALA A 27 -7.30 -3.00 2.08
CA ALA A 27 -7.99 -4.01 2.88
C ALA A 27 -7.81 -3.77 4.37
N LEU A 28 -6.58 -3.45 4.81
CA LEU A 28 -6.27 -3.10 6.19
C LEU A 28 -7.00 -1.83 6.63
N ALA A 29 -7.02 -0.80 5.79
CA ALA A 29 -7.76 0.42 6.05
C ALA A 29 -9.27 0.16 6.21
N ALA A 30 -9.86 -0.65 5.32
CA ALA A 30 -11.27 -1.01 5.41
C ALA A 30 -11.60 -1.82 6.68
N SER A 31 -10.75 -2.78 7.06
CA SER A 31 -10.93 -3.54 8.32
C SER A 31 -10.85 -2.62 9.54
N ALA A 32 -9.87 -1.71 9.57
CA ALA A 32 -9.71 -0.77 10.67
C ALA A 32 -10.88 0.21 10.78
N VAL A 33 -11.51 0.60 9.67
CA VAL A 33 -12.76 1.39 9.69
C VAL A 33 -13.93 0.57 10.26
N LEU A 34 -14.11 -0.67 9.81
CA LEU A 34 -15.17 -1.57 10.29
C LEU A 34 -15.03 -1.90 11.79
N GLU A 35 -13.80 -2.02 12.27
CA GLU A 35 -13.48 -2.23 13.69
C GLU A 35 -13.61 -0.94 14.54
N GLY A 36 -13.95 0.20 13.95
CA GLY A 36 -14.07 1.49 14.62
C GLY A 36 -12.72 2.12 15.03
N ARG A 37 -11.61 1.59 14.51
CA ARG A 37 -10.24 2.07 14.78
C ARG A 37 -9.81 3.21 13.86
N LEU A 38 -10.51 3.39 12.74
CA LEU A 38 -10.38 4.53 11.85
C LEU A 38 -11.77 5.13 11.60
N THR A 39 -11.99 6.34 12.10
CA THR A 39 -13.15 7.18 11.73
C THR A 39 -12.71 8.19 10.67
N GLY A 40 -13.63 8.72 9.85
CA GLY A 40 -13.29 9.64 8.75
C GLY A 40 -12.40 10.82 9.14
N SER A 41 -12.48 11.28 10.39
CA SER A 41 -11.63 12.34 10.95
C SER A 41 -10.16 11.94 11.24
N HIS A 42 -9.78 10.68 11.03
CA HIS A 42 -8.39 10.23 11.26
C HIS A 42 -7.46 10.77 10.17
N CYS A 43 -6.34 11.33 10.61
CA CYS A 43 -5.28 11.79 9.73
C CYS A 43 -4.29 10.65 9.44
N ILE A 44 -4.08 10.35 8.17
CA ILE A 44 -3.02 9.46 7.69
C ILE A 44 -1.77 10.30 7.48
N GLU A 45 -0.73 10.03 8.27
CA GLU A 45 0.59 10.63 8.04
C GLU A 45 1.32 9.85 6.94
N TYR A 46 1.90 10.56 5.98
CA TYR A 46 2.75 9.95 4.96
C TYR A 46 4.18 10.47 5.09
N ALA A 47 5.12 9.56 4.87
CA ALA A 47 6.55 9.78 5.03
C ALA A 47 7.29 9.36 3.77
N ASP A 48 8.49 9.90 3.58
CA ASP A 48 9.40 9.49 2.52
C ASP A 48 10.07 8.13 2.83
N GLU A 49 10.95 7.72 1.93
CA GLU A 49 11.75 6.49 2.02
C GLU A 49 12.66 6.46 3.27
N ASN A 50 13.03 7.62 3.80
CA ASN A 50 13.83 7.80 5.00
C ASN A 50 12.97 7.90 6.27
N ARG A 51 11.66 7.63 6.17
CA ARG A 51 10.66 7.80 7.24
C ARG A 51 10.53 9.24 7.75
N ARG A 52 10.96 10.23 6.95
CA ARG A 52 10.74 11.63 7.28
C ARG A 52 9.29 11.98 6.94
N ARG A 53 8.54 12.48 7.93
CA ARG A 53 7.15 12.90 7.74
C ARG A 53 7.09 14.02 6.70
N LEU A 54 6.32 13.79 5.64
CA LEU A 54 6.09 14.74 4.56
C LEU A 54 4.79 15.53 4.76
N GLY A 55 3.81 14.92 5.44
CA GLY A 55 2.54 15.58 5.73
C GLY A 55 1.51 14.65 6.37
N ALA A 56 0.27 15.10 6.39
CA ALA A 56 -0.89 14.32 6.79
C ALA A 56 -2.08 14.66 5.91
N VAL A 57 -2.93 13.67 5.63
CA VAL A 57 -4.19 13.83 4.88
C VAL A 57 -5.31 13.16 5.67
N ARG A 58 -6.50 13.74 5.67
CA ARG A 58 -7.65 13.09 6.32
C ARG A 58 -8.06 11.85 5.54
N PHE A 59 -8.50 10.82 6.26
CA PHE A 59 -8.91 9.56 5.67
C PHE A 59 -10.03 9.74 4.64
N ASP A 60 -11.03 10.59 4.93
CA ASP A 60 -12.13 10.89 4.02
C ASP A 60 -11.70 11.67 2.75
N GLU A 61 -10.61 12.42 2.82
CA GLU A 61 -10.03 13.09 1.65
C GLU A 61 -9.17 12.13 0.80
N ALA A 62 -8.53 11.16 1.45
CA ALA A 62 -7.65 10.19 0.79
C ALA A 62 -8.41 9.05 0.10
N VAL A 63 -9.64 8.75 0.54
CA VAL A 63 -10.46 7.66 0.01
C VAL A 63 -11.72 8.22 -0.64
N LYS A 64 -11.80 8.14 -1.97
CA LYS A 64 -13.05 8.39 -2.69
C LYS A 64 -14.01 7.24 -2.38
N ILE A 65 -14.99 7.48 -1.51
CA ILE A 65 -16.10 6.55 -1.28
C ILE A 65 -17.12 6.77 -2.39
N THR A 66 -17.10 5.93 -3.41
CA THR A 66 -18.19 5.83 -4.38
C THR A 66 -19.23 4.86 -3.85
N ALA A 67 -20.45 5.34 -3.64
CA ALA A 67 -21.62 4.53 -3.30
C ALA A 67 -22.03 3.60 -4.45
#